data_AF-A0A5D0VRH8-F1
#
_entry.id   AF-A0A5D0VRH8-F1
#
_cell.length_a   1.000
_cell.length_b   1.000
_cell.length_c   1.000
_cell.angle_alpha   90.00
_cell.angle_beta   90.00
_cell.angle_gamma   90.00
#
_symmetry.space_group_name_H-M   'P 1'
#
loop_
_entity.id
_entity.type
_entity.pdbx_description
1 polymer ?
#
loop_
_entity_poly.entity_id
_entity_poly.type
_entity_poly.pdbx_seq_one_letter_code
_entity_poly.pdbx_strand_id
1 'polypeptide(L)' 'MQISETVDCNGLSPAPTVLRIKQALIGRDEDRLPLEILVGSDCDREQLMSCLGKDAGDVRFVAHPA' A
#
# COMPACT_ATOMS: atom_id res chain seq x y z
N MET A 1 -13.17 -13.79 -10.77
CA MET A 1 -12.34 -13.85 -9.54
C MET A 1 -11.57 -12.54 -9.51
N GLN A 2 -11.96 -11.61 -8.64
CA GLN A 2 -11.32 -10.29 -8.56
C GLN A 2 -10.05 -10.49 -7.72
N ILE A 3 -8.90 -10.51 -8.38
CA ILE A 3 -7.61 -10.69 -7.73
C ILE A 3 -7.26 -9.35 -7.10
N SER A 4 -7.33 -9.25 -5.78
CA SER A 4 -6.70 -8.15 -5.06
C SER A 4 -5.20 -8.32 -5.21
N GLU A 5 -4.55 -7.38 -5.89
CA GLU A 5 -3.10 -7.38 -6.05
C GLU A 5 -2.46 -6.98 -4.71
N THR A 6 -1.54 -7.81 -4.22
CA THR A 6 -0.74 -7.50 -3.03
C THR A 6 0.62 -6.94 -3.46
N VAL A 7 1.02 -5.81 -2.89
CA VAL A 7 2.35 -5.22 -3.05
C VAL A 7 3.13 -5.43 -1.76
N ASP A 8 4.26 -6.12 -1.88
CA ASP A 8 5.18 -6.32 -0.78
C ASP A 8 6.19 -5.19 -0.69
N CYS A 9 6.12 -4.42 0.41
CA CYS A 9 7.04 -3.35 0.77
C CYS A 9 7.86 -3.70 2.02
N ASN A 10 7.90 -4.96 2.46
CA ASN A 10 8.76 -5.37 3.56
C ASN A 10 10.24 -5.05 3.29
N GLY A 11 10.95 -4.57 4.30
CA GLY A 11 12.35 -4.17 4.19
C GLY A 11 12.61 -2.81 3.53
N LEU A 12 11.56 -2.11 3.07
CA LEU A 12 11.68 -0.73 2.62
C LEU A 12 11.57 0.24 3.80
N SER A 13 12.31 1.35 3.72
CA SER A 13 12.10 2.48 4.63
C SER A 13 10.82 3.25 4.26
N PRO A 14 10.32 4.17 5.12
CA PRO A 14 9.03 4.81 4.90
C PRO A 14 8.90 5.55 3.56
N ALA A 15 9.90 6.34 3.15
CA ALA A 15 9.84 7.09 1.90
C ALA A 15 9.79 6.18 0.64
N PRO A 16 10.68 5.18 0.47
CA PRO A 16 10.55 4.18 -0.58
C PRO A 16 9.23 3.41 -0.55
N THR A 17 8.68 3.13 0.64
CA THR A 17 7.36 2.49 0.78
C THR A 17 6.26 3.35 0.16
N VAL A 18 6.18 4.63 0.50
CA VAL A 18 5.20 5.57 -0.10
C VAL A 18 5.36 5.64 -1.61
N LEU A 19 6.60 5.74 -2.11
CA LEU A 19 6.86 5.79 -3.55
C LEU A 19 6.38 4.52 -4.26
N ARG A 20 6.67 3.35 -3.70
CA ARG A 20 6.28 2.06 -4.27
C ARG A 20 4.76 1.90 -4.33
N ILE A 21 4.06 2.35 -3.29
CA ILE A 21 2.59 2.36 -3.23
C ILE A 21 2.03 3.29 -4.31
N LYS A 22 2.50 4.54 -4.39
CA LYS A 22 2.04 5.50 -5.41
C LYS A 22 2.26 4.97 -6.82
N GLN A 23 3.41 4.35 -7.09
CA GLN A 23 3.70 3.72 -8.38
C GLN A 23 2.73 2.58 -8.70
N ALA A 24 2.36 1.77 -7.72
CA ALA A 24 1.42 0.67 -7.91
C ALA A 24 -0.02 1.15 -8.15
N LEU A 25 -0.38 2.35 -7.67
CA LEU A 25 -1.69 2.95 -7.90
C LEU A 25 -1.82 3.58 -9.29
N ILE A 26 -0.71 3.93 -9.96
CA ILE A 26 -0.74 4.52 -11.31
C ILE A 26 -1.44 3.57 -12.28
N GLY A 27 -2.49 4.05 -12.94
CA GLY A 27 -3.20 3.30 -13.97
C GLY A 27 -4.18 2.24 -13.44
N ARG A 28 -4.44 2.20 -12.12
CA ARG A 28 -5.57 1.42 -11.57
C ARG A 28 -6.88 2.19 -11.77
N ASP A 29 -7.92 1.47 -12.18
CA ASP A 29 -9.28 2.01 -12.25
C ASP A 29 -9.86 2.20 -10.85
N GLU A 30 -10.70 3.24 -10.68
CA GLU A 30 -11.35 3.56 -9.40
C GLU A 30 -12.34 2.47 -8.93
N ASP A 31 -12.85 1.63 -9.85
CA ASP A 31 -13.76 0.53 -9.53
C ASP A 31 -13.05 -0.72 -8.96
N ARG A 32 -11.71 -0.69 -8.80
CA ARG A 32 -10.94 -1.83 -8.30
C ARG A 32 -10.93 -1.87 -6.77
N LEU A 33 -10.78 -3.09 -6.24
CA LEU A 33 -10.58 -3.28 -4.81
C LEU A 33 -9.29 -2.57 -4.35
N PRO A 34 -9.24 -2.08 -3.09
CA PRO A 34 -8.05 -1.47 -2.53
C PRO A 34 -6.82 -2.36 -2.71
N LEU A 35 -5.68 -1.73 -3.01
CA LEU A 35 -4.40 -2.43 -3.13
C LEU A 35 -3.95 -2.91 -1.76
N GLU A 36 -3.65 -4.20 -1.64
CA GLU A 36 -3.17 -4.75 -0.37
C GLU A 36 -1.67 -4.47 -0.24
N ILE A 37 -1.27 -3.81 0.84
CA ILE A 37 0.13 -3.45 1.08
C ILE A 37 0.65 -4.22 2.28
N LEU A 38 1.73 -4.96 2.08
CA LEU A 38 2.52 -5.55 3.16
C LEU A 38 3.66 -4.58 3.51
N VAL A 39 3.76 -4.21 4.78
CA VAL A 39 4.84 -3.33 5.28
C VAL A 39 5.53 -3.99 6.47
N GLY A 40 6.82 -3.70 6.63
CA GLY A 40 7.59 -4.16 7.78
C GLY A 40 7.13 -3.51 9.09
N SER A 41 7.54 -4.09 10.21
CA SER A 41 7.23 -3.58 11.57
C SER A 41 7.69 -2.15 11.80
N ASP A 42 8.73 -1.73 11.10
CA ASP A 42 9.40 -0.44 11.29
C ASP A 42 8.69 0.70 10.54
N CYS A 43 7.65 0.39 9.77
CA CYS A 43 6.82 1.37 9.08
C CYS A 43 5.59 1.74 9.90
N ASP A 44 5.50 3.02 10.25
CA ASP A 44 4.29 3.60 10.83
C ASP A 44 3.19 3.74 9.76
N ARG A 45 2.13 2.94 9.90
CA ARG A 45 1.00 2.92 8.97
C ARG A 45 0.24 4.25 8.94
N GLU A 46 0.10 4.93 10.09
CA GLU A 46 -0.59 6.22 10.14
C GLU A 46 0.21 7.29 9.41
N GLN A 47 1.53 7.29 9.60
CA GLN A 47 2.43 8.16 8.85
C GLN A 47 2.35 7.90 7.34
N LEU A 48 2.38 6.62 6.92
CA LEU A 48 2.25 6.26 5.52
C LEU A 48 0.90 6.71 4.93
N MET A 49 -0.21 6.51 5.64
CA MET A 49 -1.54 6.99 5.21
C MET A 49 -1.56 8.51 5.03
N SER A 50 -0.97 9.24 5.98
CA SER A 50 -0.84 10.70 5.88
C SER A 50 -0.06 11.13 4.63
N CYS A 51 1.05 10.45 4.32
CA CYS A 51 1.87 10.73 3.13
C CYS A 51 1.18 10.35 1.81
N LEU A 52 0.25 9.39 1.82
CA LEU A 52 -0.52 9.01 0.63
C LEU A 52 -1.58 10.06 0.29
N GLY A 53 -2.14 10.74 1.29
CA GLY A 53 -3.12 11.81 1.08
C GLY A 53 -4.41 11.27 0.49
N LYS A 54 -4.85 11.82 -0.65
CA LYS A 54 -6.08 11.38 -1.33
C LYS A 54 -6.07 9.91 -1.75
N ASP A 55 -4.88 9.36 -2.00
CA ASP A 55 -4.69 7.97 -2.47
C ASP A 55 -4.82 6.95 -1.32
N ALA A 56 -4.97 7.42 -0.06
CA ALA A 56 -5.02 6.55 1.11
C ALA A 56 -6.27 5.65 1.15
N GLY A 57 -7.37 6.08 0.50
CA GLY A 57 -8.59 5.27 0.39
C GLY A 57 -8.44 4.04 -0.51
N ASP A 58 -7.44 4.06 -1.40
CA ASP A 58 -7.22 3.02 -2.42
C ASP A 58 -6.27 1.91 -1.95
N VAL A 59 -5.85 1.95 -0.69
CA VAL A 59 -4.90 1.01 -0.10
C VAL A 59 -5.44 0.37 1.17
N ARG A 60 -5.01 -0.86 1.43
CA ARG A 60 -5.26 -1.58 2.67
C ARG A 60 -3.98 -2.21 3.17
N PHE A 61 -3.50 -1.80 4.34
CA PHE A 61 -2.39 -2.47 4.98
C PHE A 61 -2.83 -3.82 5.55
N VAL A 62 -2.17 -4.89 5.14
CA VAL A 62 -2.44 -6.25 5.60
C VAL A 62 -1.25 -6.77 6.40
N ALA A 63 -1.52 -7.64 7.38
CA ALA A 63 -0.45 -8.38 8.06
C ALA A 63 0.02 -9.52 7.15
N HIS A 64 1.30 -9.88 7.24
CA HIS A 64 1.79 -11.09 6.59
C HIS A 64 1.00 -12.29 7.16
N PRO A 65 0.47 -13.20 6.31
CA PRO A 65 -0.06 -14.47 6.81
C PRO A 65 1.09 -15.21 7.51
N ALA A 66 0.81 -15.72 8.71
CA ALA A 66 1.75 -16.48 9.54
C ALA A 66 2.11 -17.83 8.89
#